data_AF-A0A944YBR3-F1
#
_entry.id   AF-A0A944YBR3-F1
#
_cell.length_a   1.000
_cell.length_b   1.000
_cell.length_c   1.000
_cell.angle_alpha   90.00
_cell.angle_beta   90.00
_cell.angle_gamma   90.00
#
_symmetry.space_group_name_H-M   'P 1'
#
loop_
_entity.id
_entity.type
_entity.pdbx_description
1 polymer ?
#
loop_
_entity_poly.entity_id
_entity_poly.type
_entity_poly.pdbx_seq_one_letter_code
_entity_poly.pdbx_strand_id
1 'polypeptide(L)'
;MNSNDKPSYGGKPNINEDTLRTEKIQVERKTFIFTLKENPRGRFLRITEDVGGRRDTIILPATGLDDFSQVLQQMCETYSELPPEDSETE
;
A
#
# COMPACT_ATOMS: atom_id res chain seq x y z
N MET A 1 -1.99 -24.47 28.63
CA MET A 1 -2.42 -24.12 27.26
C MET A 1 -2.39 -22.60 27.18
N ASN A 2 -1.41 -22.03 26.49
CA ASN A 2 -1.22 -20.56 26.42
C ASN A 2 -1.99 -19.99 25.23
N SER A 3 -2.80 -18.96 25.49
CA SER A 3 -3.73 -18.34 24.55
C SER A 3 -3.08 -17.40 23.52
N ASN A 4 -1.90 -17.74 22.99
CA ASN A 4 -1.17 -16.87 22.06
C ASN A 4 -1.05 -17.39 20.63
N ASP A 5 -1.77 -18.45 20.28
CA ASP A 5 -1.92 -18.90 18.89
C ASP A 5 -3.01 -18.06 18.19
N LYS A 6 -2.73 -16.77 17.97
CA LYS A 6 -3.47 -16.03 16.93
C LYS A 6 -3.02 -16.60 15.58
N PRO A 7 -3.94 -17.07 14.72
CA PRO A 7 -3.57 -17.64 13.44
C PRO A 7 -2.90 -16.56 12.60
N SER A 8 -1.65 -16.80 12.24
CA SER A 8 -0.92 -16.04 11.22
C SER A 8 -1.80 -16.02 9.97
N TYR A 9 -2.24 -14.82 9.56
CA TYR A 9 -3.09 -14.66 8.39
C TYR A 9 -2.45 -15.33 7.17
N GLY A 10 -2.97 -16.50 6.81
CA GLY A 10 -2.87 -17.11 5.50
C GLY A 10 -1.46 -17.22 4.94
N GLY A 11 -0.70 -18.21 5.41
CA GLY A 11 0.36 -18.82 4.61
C GLY A 11 -0.25 -19.42 3.35
N LYS A 12 -0.41 -18.61 2.31
CA LYS A 12 -0.73 -19.07 0.96
C LYS A 12 0.47 -19.91 0.46
N PRO A 13 0.22 -20.96 -0.36
CA PRO A 13 1.23 -21.94 -0.77
C PRO A 13 2.47 -21.24 -1.31
N ASN A 14 3.65 -21.86 -1.14
CA ASN A 14 4.96 -21.44 -1.65
C ASN A 14 4.90 -21.11 -3.17
N ILE A 15 4.36 -19.95 -3.52
CA ILE A 15 4.72 -19.24 -4.72
C ILE A 15 6.02 -18.56 -4.31
N ASN A 16 7.13 -18.91 -4.95
CA ASN A 16 8.42 -18.26 -4.74
C ASN A 16 8.25 -16.75 -4.99
N GLU A 17 7.87 -16.01 -3.94
CA GLU A 17 7.63 -14.57 -3.98
C GLU A 17 8.78 -13.89 -3.22
N ASP A 18 9.80 -13.47 -3.94
CA ASP A 18 10.92 -12.75 -3.38
C ASP A 18 10.52 -11.29 -3.14
N THR A 19 10.82 -10.80 -1.93
CA THR A 19 10.56 -9.40 -1.58
C THR A 19 11.78 -8.58 -1.97
N LEU A 20 11.60 -7.67 -2.94
CA LEU A 20 12.68 -6.80 -3.42
C LEU A 20 12.82 -5.55 -2.55
N ARG A 21 11.70 -4.95 -2.14
CA ARG A 21 11.68 -3.76 -1.28
C ARG A 21 10.37 -3.63 -0.54
N THR A 22 10.43 -3.09 0.67
CA THR A 22 9.26 -2.71 1.47
C THR A 22 9.44 -1.29 1.98
N GLU A 23 8.41 -0.47 1.81
CA GLU A 23 8.31 0.87 2.38
C GLU A 23 6.98 1.03 3.11
N LYS A 24 6.94 1.91 4.11
CA LYS A 24 5.72 2.20 4.88
C LYS A 24 5.59 3.70 5.10
N ILE A 25 4.36 4.19 4.97
CA ILE A 25 3.98 5.54 5.37
C ILE A 25 2.81 5.48 6.36
N GLN A 26 2.76 6.42 7.29
CA GLN A 26 1.64 6.63 8.19
C GLN A 26 1.01 7.97 7.87
N VAL A 27 -0.29 7.98 7.61
CA VAL A 27 -1.08 9.19 7.37
C VAL A 27 -2.31 9.11 8.27
N GLU A 28 -2.42 10.04 9.23
CA GLU A 28 -3.42 9.99 10.29
C GLU A 28 -3.47 8.62 10.99
N ARG A 29 -4.63 7.95 11.01
CA ARG A 29 -4.85 6.62 11.56
C ARG A 29 -4.51 5.48 10.59
N LYS A 30 -4.15 5.78 9.34
CA LYS A 30 -3.92 4.80 8.28
C LYS A 30 -2.42 4.53 8.12
N THR A 31 -2.04 3.25 8.09
CA THR A 31 -0.73 2.78 7.64
C THR A 31 -0.88 2.32 6.19
N PHE A 32 -0.05 2.82 5.28
CA PHE A 32 0.10 2.23 3.94
C PHE A 32 1.45 1.53 3.84
N ILE A 33 1.44 0.29 3.34
CA ILE A 33 2.64 -0.54 3.15
C ILE A 33 2.77 -0.86 1.66
N PHE A 34 3.92 -0.52 1.09
CA PHE A 34 4.26 -0.76 -0.31
C PHE A 34 5.31 -1.86 -0.35
N THR A 35 5.02 -2.98 -0.97
CA THR A 35 5.94 -4.12 -1.08
C THR A 35 6.14 -4.49 -2.53
N LEU A 36 7.32 -4.20 -3.08
CA LEU A 36 7.72 -4.64 -4.42
C LEU A 36 8.22 -6.09 -4.34
N LYS A 37 7.57 -6.97 -5.09
CA LYS A 37 7.84 -8.42 -5.08
C LYS A 37 8.11 -8.93 -6.48
N GLU A 38 8.78 -10.08 -6.55
CA GLU A 38 9.03 -10.85 -7.77
C GLU A 38 8.56 -12.28 -7.59
N ASN A 39 7.93 -12.85 -8.61
CA ASN A 39 7.62 -14.27 -8.68
C ASN A 39 7.90 -14.79 -10.10
N PRO A 40 7.76 -16.11 -10.38
CA PRO A 40 8.03 -16.63 -11.72
C PRO A 40 7.19 -16.05 -12.87
N ARG A 41 6.10 -15.33 -12.57
CA ARG A 41 5.27 -14.61 -13.56
C ARG A 41 5.71 -13.16 -13.78
N GLY A 42 6.66 -12.66 -12.98
CA GLY A 42 7.20 -11.31 -13.07
C GLY A 42 7.11 -10.53 -11.76
N ARG A 43 7.30 -9.21 -11.87
CA ARG A 43 7.30 -8.28 -10.73
C ARG A 43 5.96 -7.60 -10.54
N PHE A 44 5.63 -7.29 -9.29
CA PHE A 44 4.43 -6.57 -8.93
C PHE A 44 4.62 -5.79 -7.63
N LEU A 45 3.90 -4.69 -7.49
CA LEU A 45 3.80 -3.92 -6.27
C LEU A 45 2.51 -4.32 -5.53
N ARG A 46 2.65 -4.72 -4.27
CA ARG A 46 1.52 -4.93 -3.36
C ARG A 46 1.38 -3.70 -2.48
N ILE A 47 0.21 -3.08 -2.48
CA ILE A 47 -0.10 -1.93 -1.63
C ILE A 47 -1.15 -2.37 -0.62
N THR A 48 -0.83 -2.28 0.67
CA THR A 48 -1.73 -2.64 1.77
C THR A 48 -2.07 -1.40 2.57
N GLU A 49 -3.36 -1.11 2.73
CA GLU A 49 -3.89 -0.17 3.72
C GLU A 49 -4.19 -0.94 5.02
N ASP A 50 -3.73 -0.44 6.16
CA ASP A 50 -4.05 -0.96 7.49
C ASP A 50 -4.67 0.16 8.34
N VAL A 51 -5.90 -0.05 8.77
CA VAL A 51 -6.66 0.87 9.63
C VAL A 51 -7.04 0.14 10.92
N GLY A 52 -6.20 0.26 11.94
CA GLY A 52 -6.45 -0.35 13.25
C GLY A 52 -6.57 -1.88 13.20
N GLY A 53 -5.85 -2.54 12.29
CA GLY A 53 -5.87 -3.99 12.10
C GLY A 53 -6.78 -4.47 10.96
N ARG A 54 -7.65 -3.60 10.41
CA ARG A 54 -8.39 -3.91 9.18
C ARG A 54 -7.48 -3.65 7.98
N ARG A 55 -7.24 -4.69 7.18
CA ARG A 55 -6.32 -4.63 6.05
C ARG A 55 -7.01 -4.81 4.71
N ASP A 56 -6.83 -3.84 3.84
CA ASP A 56 -7.26 -3.88 2.44
C ASP A 56 -5.99 -3.88 1.55
N THR A 57 -6.00 -4.58 0.42
CA THR A 57 -4.78 -4.76 -0.40
C THR A 57 -5.10 -4.81 -1.88
N ILE A 58 -4.31 -4.08 -2.66
CA ILE A 58 -4.29 -4.14 -4.13
C ILE A 58 -2.93 -4.63 -4.63
N ILE A 59 -2.92 -5.19 -5.84
CA ILE A 59 -1.71 -5.65 -6.54
C ILE A 59 -1.64 -4.95 -7.89
N LEU A 60 -0.53 -4.29 -8.14
CA LEU A 60 -0.22 -3.60 -9.39
C LEU A 60 0.93 -4.33 -10.10
N PRO A 61 0.73 -4.85 -11.33
CA PRO A 61 1.84 -5.36 -12.14
C PRO A 61 2.91 -4.30 -12.34
N ALA A 62 4.20 -4.68 -12.27
CA ALA A 62 5.29 -3.72 -12.37
C ALA A 62 5.32 -2.94 -13.70
N THR A 63 4.72 -3.51 -14.76
CA THR A 63 4.59 -2.87 -16.08
C THR A 63 3.74 -1.60 -16.06
N GLY A 64 2.89 -1.39 -15.04
CA GLY A 64 2.04 -0.19 -14.90
C GLY A 64 2.54 0.80 -13.85
N LEU A 65 3.75 0.64 -13.30
CA LEU A 65 4.25 1.51 -12.23
C LEU A 65 4.50 2.94 -12.70
N ASP A 66 5.02 3.12 -13.92
CA ASP A 66 5.32 4.44 -14.45
C ASP A 66 4.03 5.23 -14.69
N ASP A 67 3.03 4.62 -15.31
CA ASP A 67 1.70 5.23 -15.52
C ASP A 67 1.02 5.55 -14.18
N PHE A 68 1.07 4.62 -13.22
CA PHE A 68 0.52 4.84 -11.88
C PHE A 68 1.19 6.02 -11.17
N SER A 69 2.51 6.14 -11.29
CA SER A 69 3.27 7.25 -10.73
C SER A 69 2.90 8.59 -11.37
N GLN A 70 2.74 8.63 -12.70
CA GLN A 70 2.34 9.84 -13.41
C GLN A 70 0.94 10.31 -12.99
N VAL A 71 -0.02 9.38 -12.90
CA VAL A 71 -1.37 9.72 -12.43
C VAL A 71 -1.33 10.22 -10.99
N LEU A 72 -0.57 9.57 -10.10
CA LEU A 72 -0.44 10.02 -8.71
C LEU A 72 0.17 11.43 -8.63
N GLN A 73 1.20 11.72 -9.43
CA GLN A 73 1.81 13.03 -9.50
C GLN A 73 0.82 14.11 -9.97
N GLN A 74 0.02 13.83 -11.01
CA GLN A 74 -1.02 14.74 -11.48
C GLN A 74 -2.08 15.03 -10.40
N MET A 75 -2.44 14.04 -9.59
CA MET A 75 -3.35 14.24 -8.45
C MET A 75 -2.71 15.14 -7.38
N CYS A 76 -1.41 15.00 -7.12
CA CYS A 76 -0.68 15.87 -6.20
C CYS A 76 -0.59 17.31 -6.71
N GLU A 77 -0.30 17.50 -8.00
CA GLU A 77 -0.27 18.82 -8.65
C GLU A 77 -1.65 19.49 -8.53
N THR A 78 -2.71 18.77 -8.90
CA THR A 78 -4.10 19.26 -8.77
C THR A 78 -4.42 19.65 -7.32
N TYR A 79 -4.05 18.81 -6.33
CA TYR A 79 -4.28 19.12 -4.91
C TYR A 79 -3.53 20.36 -4.45
N SER A 80 -2.30 20.58 -4.93
CA SER A 80 -1.49 21.74 -4.55
C SER A 80 -2.04 23.09 -5.05
N GLU A 81 -2.89 23.05 -6.09
CA GLU A 81 -3.55 24.22 -6.66
C GLU A 81 -4.90 24.53 -5.99
N LEU A 82 -5.44 23.60 -5.19
CA LEU A 82 -6.69 23.83 -4.49
C LEU A 82 -6.51 24.93 -3.44
N PRO A 83 -7.51 25.80 -3.26
CA PRO A 83 -7.50 26.74 -2.15
C PRO A 83 -7.41 25.94 -0.83
N PRO A 84 -6.73 26.48 0.20
CA PRO A 84 -6.74 25.86 1.52
C PRO A 84 -8.20 25.62 1.95
N GLU A 85 -8.50 24.43 2.48
CA GLU A 85 -9.81 24.16 3.07
C GLU A 85 -10.11 25.27 4.06
N ASP A 86 -11.25 25.96 3.86
CA ASP A 86 -11.64 27.13 4.63
C ASP A 86 -11.44 26.84 6.11
N SER A 87 -10.52 27.59 6.75
CA SER A 87 -10.52 27.70 8.20
C SER A 87 -11.90 28.24 8.56
N GLU A 88 -12.76 27.41 9.15
CA GLU A 88 -13.98 27.88 9.82
C GLU A 88 -13.55 28.94 10.84
N THR A 89 -13.63 30.20 10.43
CA THR A 89 -13.66 31.34 11.33
C THR A 89 -15.00 31.32 12.03
N GLU A 90 -15.03 30.83 13.26
CA GLU A 90 -15.86 31.36 14.35
C GLU A 90 -15.07 31.37 15.67
#